data_AF-A0A953EYA8-F1
#
_entry.id   AF-A0A953EYA8-F1
#
_cell.length_a   1.000
_cell.length_b   1.000
_cell.length_c   1.000
_cell.angle_alpha   90.00
_cell.angle_beta   90.00
_cell.angle_gamma   90.00
#
_symmetry.space_group_name_H-M   'P 1'
#
loop_
_entity.id
_entity.type
_entity.pdbx_description
1 polymer ?
#
loop_
_entity_poly.entity_id
_entity_poly.type
_entity_poly.pdbx_seq_one_letter_code
_entity_poly.pdbx_strand_id
1 'polypeptide(L)'
;MRRPRHFSFQQLEERYAATNAPQVVGVLLSSTSWSSGFTSYLQSAGLGSGGYQIPTGSAAQTDEQPWTNINQVKIRFDRDVVIDQYDLSLTGVNVSQYSFANFSYDAATYTATWTLSSAIAKDRLLIDLAGDGYDPVRDTAGNALDGEWTNNVSTTSGNGVAGGDFQFAFNVLPGDVNRSGMVLGNDAVVVQNAQFLNTNSPGYSPLLDVNGSGVILGNDAVLVQNRQFNSLPAGQPAGTNNDQPLVFQLQGLQLSPTDWRFTGFVQDESPSGLTVTFGGLVQGSTTTNSNGEFAFVTSIPTGSTGLVTASTVDAQGLASNVAQCIVDIG
;
A
#
# COMPACT_ATOMS: atom_id res chain seq x y z
N MET A 1 28.52 2.89 60.27
CA MET A 1 28.48 2.03 59.06
C MET A 1 27.37 2.54 58.14
N ARG A 2 27.72 3.24 57.06
CA ARG A 2 26.77 3.76 56.06
C ARG A 2 26.55 2.67 55.00
N ARG A 3 25.31 2.18 54.83
CA ARG A 3 24.96 1.23 53.76
C ARG A 3 25.11 1.95 52.40
N PRO A 4 25.69 1.31 51.37
CA PRO A 4 25.72 1.88 50.03
C PRO A 4 24.30 1.81 49.44
N ARG A 5 23.86 2.92 48.83
CA ARG A 5 22.65 2.93 47.99
C ARG A 5 22.99 2.22 46.69
N HIS A 6 22.38 1.06 46.46
CA HIS A 6 22.35 0.43 45.15
C HIS A 6 21.44 1.28 44.26
N PHE A 7 22.03 2.01 43.33
CA PHE A 7 21.29 2.52 42.17
C PHE A 7 21.35 1.41 41.12
N SER A 8 20.25 0.69 40.92
CA SER A 8 20.11 -0.22 39.79
C SER A 8 19.92 0.62 38.53
N PHE A 9 20.91 0.61 37.64
CA PHE A 9 20.80 1.18 36.29
C PHE A 9 19.87 0.37 35.37
N GLN A 10 19.32 -0.75 35.88
CA GLN A 10 18.62 -1.78 35.10
C GLN A 10 17.21 -1.39 34.61
N GLN A 11 16.69 -0.20 34.93
CA GLN A 11 15.34 0.24 34.50
C GLN A 11 15.33 1.41 33.50
N LEU A 12 16.49 1.99 33.16
CA LEU A 12 16.57 3.08 32.18
C LEU A 12 16.85 2.57 30.76
N GLU A 13 17.55 1.44 30.60
CA GLU A 13 17.82 0.83 29.28
C GLU A 13 16.59 0.15 28.68
N GLU A 14 15.74 -0.52 29.48
CA GLU A 14 14.46 -1.08 28.99
C GLU A 14 13.44 0.00 28.61
N ARG A 15 13.60 1.23 29.10
CA ARG A 15 12.71 2.35 28.75
C ARG A 15 13.13 3.10 27.49
N TYR A 16 14.23 2.71 26.85
CA TYR A 16 14.79 3.44 25.70
C TYR A 16 14.60 2.76 24.33
N ALA A 17 13.90 1.62 24.22
CA ALA A 17 13.64 0.99 22.90
C ALA A 17 12.45 0.00 22.87
N ALA A 18 11.28 0.41 23.34
CA ALA A 18 10.01 -0.16 22.90
C ALA A 18 9.05 0.99 22.55
N THR A 19 9.49 1.88 21.68
CA THR A 19 8.54 2.66 20.90
C THR A 19 7.87 1.64 19.98
N ASN A 20 6.63 1.24 20.29
CA ASN A 20 5.88 0.30 19.43
C ASN A 20 5.95 0.82 18.00
N ALA A 21 6.26 -0.06 17.03
CA ALA A 21 6.22 0.29 15.62
C ALA A 21 4.84 0.85 15.21
N PRO A 22 4.75 1.68 14.15
CA PRO A 22 3.46 2.15 13.66
C PRO A 22 2.59 0.98 13.21
N GLN A 23 1.29 1.10 13.41
CA GLN A 23 0.28 0.11 13.03
C GLN A 23 -0.81 0.75 12.17
N VAL A 24 -1.38 -0.02 11.26
CA VAL A 24 -2.60 0.34 10.53
C VAL A 24 -3.82 0.08 11.41
N VAL A 25 -4.58 1.15 11.67
CA VAL A 25 -5.80 1.12 12.50
C VAL A 25 -7.09 1.31 11.69
N GLY A 26 -6.97 1.53 10.37
CA GLY A 26 -8.15 1.60 9.51
C GLY A 26 -7.86 1.70 8.03
N VAL A 27 -8.68 1.02 7.23
CA VAL A 27 -8.74 1.16 5.77
C VAL A 27 -10.07 1.78 5.41
N LEU A 28 -10.05 2.85 4.62
CA LEU A 28 -11.24 3.56 4.18
C LEU A 28 -11.30 3.67 2.66
N LEU A 29 -12.51 3.57 2.13
CA LEU A 29 -12.81 3.85 0.74
C LEU A 29 -13.48 5.22 0.62
N SER A 30 -13.13 5.94 -0.45
CA SER A 30 -13.70 7.24 -0.73
C SER A 30 -13.82 7.48 -2.24
N SER A 31 -14.52 8.55 -2.58
CA SER A 31 -14.55 9.09 -3.94
C SER A 31 -14.28 10.59 -3.91
N THR A 32 -13.52 11.09 -4.88
CA THR A 32 -13.43 12.52 -5.14
C THR A 32 -14.77 13.13 -5.60
N SER A 33 -15.74 12.29 -5.99
CA SER A 33 -17.08 12.71 -6.41
C SER A 33 -18.13 12.63 -5.31
N TRP A 34 -17.82 12.08 -4.13
CA TRP A 34 -18.77 12.05 -3.03
C TRP A 34 -19.02 13.44 -2.48
N SER A 35 -20.29 13.75 -2.21
CA SER A 35 -20.66 15.03 -1.65
C SER A 35 -20.11 15.20 -0.23
N SER A 36 -19.91 16.45 0.20
CA SER A 36 -19.59 16.75 1.60
C SER A 36 -20.70 16.30 2.57
N GLY A 37 -21.96 16.33 2.14
CA GLY A 37 -23.09 15.85 2.92
C GLY A 37 -23.02 14.34 3.17
N PHE A 38 -22.67 13.56 2.15
CA PHE A 38 -22.48 12.11 2.27
C PHE A 38 -21.31 11.76 3.19
N THR A 39 -20.15 12.39 2.99
CA THR A 39 -18.97 12.12 3.84
C THR A 39 -19.15 12.59 5.29
N SER A 40 -19.85 13.70 5.52
CA SER A 40 -20.22 14.15 6.87
C SER A 40 -21.18 13.19 7.55
N TYR A 41 -22.14 12.62 6.80
CA TYR A 41 -23.03 11.59 7.33
C TYR A 41 -22.26 10.36 7.79
N LEU A 42 -21.34 9.82 6.95
CA LEU A 42 -20.50 8.68 7.32
C LEU A 42 -19.76 8.92 8.64
N GLN A 43 -19.19 10.13 8.82
CA GLN A 43 -18.51 10.50 10.05
C GLN A 43 -19.47 10.55 11.24
N SER A 44 -20.61 11.23 11.12
CA SER A 44 -21.58 11.37 12.21
C SER A 44 -22.22 10.03 12.61
N ALA A 45 -22.34 9.10 11.66
CA ALA A 45 -22.85 7.75 11.88
C ALA A 45 -21.79 6.78 12.43
N GLY A 46 -20.54 7.23 12.62
CA GLY A 46 -19.44 6.37 13.08
C GLY A 46 -18.98 5.34 12.04
N LEU A 47 -19.31 5.56 10.77
CA LEU A 47 -18.97 4.67 9.65
C LEU A 47 -17.61 5.00 9.01
N GLY A 48 -16.93 6.05 9.48
CA GLY A 48 -15.61 6.47 9.02
C GLY A 48 -15.49 7.99 8.85
N SER A 49 -14.29 8.52 9.03
CA SER A 49 -13.99 9.95 8.84
C SER A 49 -13.21 10.16 7.54
N GLY A 50 -13.74 11.01 6.65
CA GLY A 50 -13.16 11.30 5.33
C GLY A 50 -13.38 10.20 4.29
N GLY A 51 -14.19 9.18 4.59
CA GLY A 51 -14.50 8.02 3.75
C GLY A 51 -15.28 6.98 4.55
N TYR A 52 -15.70 5.90 3.90
CA TYR A 52 -16.31 4.74 4.55
C TYR A 52 -15.22 3.80 5.05
N GLN A 53 -15.16 3.54 6.35
CA GLN A 53 -14.23 2.61 6.96
C GLN A 53 -14.70 1.18 6.75
N ILE A 54 -13.86 0.35 6.15
CA ILE A 54 -14.13 -1.07 5.97
C ILE A 54 -14.19 -1.73 7.36
N PRO A 55 -15.25 -2.49 7.69
CA PRO A 55 -15.31 -3.20 8.96
C PRO A 55 -14.15 -4.20 9.11
N THR A 56 -13.64 -4.36 10.33
CA THR A 56 -12.55 -5.30 10.63
C THR A 56 -13.00 -6.28 11.72
N GLY A 57 -12.21 -7.33 11.98
CA GLY A 57 -12.51 -8.32 13.02
C GLY A 57 -13.66 -9.28 12.72
N SER A 58 -14.17 -9.30 11.49
CA SER A 58 -15.24 -10.22 11.07
C SER A 58 -15.28 -10.39 9.56
N ALA A 59 -16.13 -11.31 9.07
CA ALA A 59 -16.37 -11.52 7.64
C ALA A 59 -16.82 -10.25 6.89
N ALA A 60 -17.37 -9.27 7.60
CA ALA A 60 -17.81 -8.00 7.03
C ALA A 60 -16.67 -7.17 6.40
N GLN A 61 -15.40 -7.52 6.66
CA GLN A 61 -14.25 -6.93 5.96
C GLN A 61 -14.32 -7.15 4.44
N THR A 62 -14.82 -8.31 4.03
CA THR A 62 -14.88 -8.71 2.63
C THR A 62 -16.29 -8.63 2.04
N ASP A 63 -17.22 -7.96 2.74
CA ASP A 63 -18.51 -7.57 2.16
C ASP A 63 -18.32 -6.68 0.93
N GLU A 64 -19.23 -6.80 -0.04
CA GLU A 64 -19.22 -5.99 -1.25
C GLU A 64 -19.46 -4.50 -0.95
N GLN A 65 -18.60 -3.66 -1.51
CA GLN A 65 -18.79 -2.21 -1.48
C GLN A 65 -19.59 -1.77 -2.72
N PRO A 66 -20.80 -1.19 -2.57
CA PRO A 66 -21.75 -1.03 -3.67
C PRO A 66 -21.57 0.26 -4.49
N TRP A 67 -20.68 1.15 -4.07
CA TRP A 67 -20.54 2.46 -4.70
C TRP A 67 -19.90 2.36 -6.09
N THR A 68 -20.37 3.22 -6.99
CA THR A 68 -20.05 3.19 -8.42
C THR A 68 -18.83 4.01 -8.81
N ASN A 69 -18.28 4.77 -7.88
CA ASN A 69 -17.30 5.82 -8.13
C ASN A 69 -16.15 5.81 -7.11
N ILE A 70 -15.90 4.69 -6.42
CA ILE A 70 -14.76 4.56 -5.51
C ILE A 70 -13.47 4.77 -6.31
N ASN A 71 -12.72 5.82 -5.98
CA ASN A 71 -11.43 6.12 -6.62
C ASN A 71 -10.39 6.60 -5.61
N GLN A 72 -10.64 6.41 -4.33
CA GLN A 72 -9.66 6.68 -3.27
C GLN A 72 -9.62 5.53 -2.28
N VAL A 73 -8.39 5.09 -1.97
CA VAL A 73 -8.06 4.22 -0.84
C VAL A 73 -7.33 5.07 0.18
N LYS A 74 -7.71 4.94 1.44
CA LYS A 74 -7.09 5.65 2.56
C LYS A 74 -6.65 4.67 3.63
N ILE A 75 -5.45 4.86 4.14
CA ILE A 75 -4.89 4.08 5.25
C ILE A 75 -4.66 5.02 6.42
N ARG A 76 -5.20 4.65 7.58
CA ARG A 76 -5.02 5.38 8.83
C ARG A 76 -4.08 4.63 9.75
N PHE A 77 -3.09 5.35 10.28
CA PHE A 77 -2.11 4.84 11.21
C PHE A 77 -2.43 5.27 12.65
N ASP A 78 -1.86 4.57 13.63
CA ASP A 78 -1.96 4.93 15.05
C ASP A 78 -1.12 6.16 15.42
N ARG A 79 -0.23 6.60 14.52
CA ARG A 79 0.72 7.70 14.71
C ARG A 79 1.21 8.29 13.39
N ASP A 80 2.03 9.32 13.51
CA ASP A 80 2.71 9.95 12.38
C ASP A 80 3.74 8.99 11.75
N VAL A 81 3.76 8.93 10.41
CA VAL A 81 4.65 8.05 9.63
C VAL A 81 5.29 8.80 8.47
N VAL A 82 6.46 8.35 8.07
CA VAL A 82 7.06 8.64 6.76
C VAL A 82 6.49 7.62 5.79
N ILE A 83 5.84 8.12 4.74
CA ILE A 83 5.11 7.33 3.75
C ILE A 83 5.01 8.11 2.44
N ASP A 84 5.04 7.41 1.31
CA ASP A 84 4.82 7.96 0.00
C ASP A 84 3.87 7.11 -0.88
N GLN A 85 3.76 7.47 -2.16
CA GLN A 85 2.85 6.83 -3.10
C GLN A 85 3.24 5.38 -3.41
N TYR A 86 4.55 5.10 -3.45
CA TYR A 86 5.12 3.84 -3.91
C TYR A 86 5.09 2.74 -2.84
N ASP A 87 4.87 3.12 -1.58
CA ASP A 87 4.72 2.17 -0.47
C ASP A 87 3.48 1.27 -0.59
N LEU A 88 2.51 1.61 -1.45
CA LEU A 88 1.29 0.85 -1.63
C LEU A 88 1.18 0.27 -3.04
N SER A 89 0.92 -1.03 -3.13
CA SER A 89 0.37 -1.68 -4.32
C SER A 89 -1.11 -2.01 -4.12
N LEU A 90 -1.91 -1.79 -5.16
CA LEU A 90 -3.31 -2.22 -5.19
C LEU A 90 -3.51 -3.14 -6.38
N THR A 91 -3.81 -4.40 -6.10
CA THR A 91 -4.04 -5.42 -7.13
C THR A 91 -5.48 -5.92 -7.06
N GLY A 92 -5.95 -6.48 -8.17
CA GLY A 92 -7.24 -7.14 -8.23
C GLY A 92 -7.21 -8.39 -9.10
N VAL A 93 -8.35 -9.05 -9.22
CA VAL A 93 -8.51 -10.21 -10.10
C VAL A 93 -8.71 -9.75 -11.55
N ASN A 94 -9.54 -8.72 -11.74
CA ASN A 94 -9.83 -8.18 -13.07
C ASN A 94 -8.76 -7.19 -13.55
N VAL A 95 -8.03 -6.56 -12.62
CA VAL A 95 -6.96 -5.61 -12.90
C VAL A 95 -5.72 -6.07 -12.14
N SER A 96 -4.65 -6.42 -12.86
CA SER A 96 -3.42 -6.92 -12.22
C SER A 96 -2.80 -5.90 -11.27
N GLN A 97 -2.85 -4.62 -11.62
CA GLN A 97 -2.36 -3.51 -10.79
C GLN A 97 -3.13 -2.23 -11.12
N TYR A 98 -3.68 -1.58 -10.09
CA TYR A 98 -4.35 -0.29 -10.21
C TYR A 98 -3.31 0.83 -10.17
N SER A 99 -3.42 1.80 -11.09
CA SER A 99 -2.54 2.97 -11.11
C SER A 99 -3.08 4.11 -10.27
N PHE A 100 -2.18 4.88 -9.67
CA PHE A 100 -2.50 6.07 -8.89
C PHE A 100 -2.23 7.34 -9.69
N ALA A 101 -3.19 8.28 -9.64
CA ALA A 101 -3.07 9.60 -10.23
C ALA A 101 -2.56 10.66 -9.23
N ASN A 102 -2.73 10.41 -7.93
CA ASN A 102 -2.27 11.35 -6.90
C ASN A 102 -2.07 10.63 -5.55
N PHE A 103 -1.26 11.24 -4.69
CA PHE A 103 -1.02 10.82 -3.31
C PHE A 103 -1.00 12.03 -2.37
N SER A 104 -1.44 11.84 -1.14
CA SER A 104 -1.32 12.85 -0.07
C SER A 104 -1.32 12.19 1.30
N TYR A 105 -0.59 12.76 2.24
CA TYR A 105 -0.58 12.37 3.65
C TYR A 105 -0.98 13.54 4.55
N ASP A 106 -1.86 13.29 5.51
CA ASP A 106 -2.27 14.26 6.53
C ASP A 106 -1.78 13.82 7.92
N ALA A 107 -0.73 14.48 8.41
CA ALA A 107 -0.13 14.23 9.71
C ALA A 107 -1.02 14.62 10.91
N ALA A 108 -2.09 15.40 10.71
CA ALA A 108 -3.03 15.69 11.80
C ALA A 108 -4.02 14.56 12.04
N THR A 109 -4.29 13.76 11.00
CA THR A 109 -5.23 12.64 11.04
C THR A 109 -4.56 11.28 10.80
N TYR A 110 -3.23 11.27 10.67
CA TYR A 110 -2.40 10.10 10.34
C TYR A 110 -2.94 9.29 9.18
N THR A 111 -3.45 9.98 8.15
CA THR A 111 -4.17 9.34 7.05
C THR A 111 -3.46 9.59 5.73
N ALA A 112 -2.95 8.51 5.13
CA ALA A 112 -2.49 8.50 3.75
C ALA A 112 -3.67 8.28 2.79
N THR A 113 -3.69 8.96 1.66
CA THR A 113 -4.73 8.85 0.63
C THR A 113 -4.10 8.67 -0.74
N TRP A 114 -4.38 7.52 -1.36
CA TRP A 114 -4.08 7.26 -2.76
C TRP A 114 -5.33 7.51 -3.59
N THR A 115 -5.22 8.36 -4.61
CA THR A 115 -6.28 8.58 -5.60
C THR A 115 -5.95 7.79 -6.86
N LEU A 116 -6.84 6.88 -7.24
CA LEU A 116 -6.69 6.02 -8.40
C LEU A 116 -6.93 6.80 -9.70
N SER A 117 -6.26 6.40 -10.78
CA SER A 117 -6.45 6.99 -12.12
C SER A 117 -7.85 6.74 -12.70
N SER A 118 -8.51 5.69 -12.24
CA SER A 118 -9.86 5.29 -12.62
C SER A 118 -10.60 4.76 -11.40
N ALA A 119 -11.93 4.91 -11.38
CA ALA A 119 -12.75 4.30 -10.34
C ALA A 119 -12.70 2.76 -10.42
N ILE A 120 -12.77 2.12 -9.26
CA ILE A 120 -12.79 0.67 -9.14
C ILE A 120 -14.12 0.14 -9.67
N ALA A 121 -14.04 -0.80 -10.62
CA ALA A 121 -15.20 -1.52 -11.13
C ALA A 121 -15.55 -2.72 -10.23
N LYS A 122 -16.20 -3.77 -10.75
CA LYS A 122 -16.37 -5.01 -9.99
C LYS A 122 -15.01 -5.71 -9.86
N ASP A 123 -14.55 -5.96 -8.64
CA ASP A 123 -13.30 -6.67 -8.42
C ASP A 123 -13.20 -7.23 -6.99
N ARG A 124 -12.32 -8.21 -6.84
CA ARG A 124 -11.73 -8.57 -5.54
C ARG A 124 -10.37 -7.89 -5.50
N LEU A 125 -10.03 -7.23 -4.41
CA LEU A 125 -8.82 -6.41 -4.31
C LEU A 125 -7.96 -6.81 -3.12
N LEU A 126 -6.66 -6.59 -3.28
CA LEU A 126 -5.66 -6.72 -2.24
C LEU A 126 -4.81 -5.45 -2.21
N ILE A 127 -4.82 -4.78 -1.07
CA ILE A 127 -3.83 -3.77 -0.71
C ILE A 127 -2.60 -4.53 -0.22
N ASP A 128 -1.45 -4.11 -0.71
CA ASP A 128 -0.15 -4.42 -0.13
C ASP A 128 0.51 -3.09 0.26
N LEU A 129 0.95 -2.97 1.51
CA LEU A 129 1.61 -1.78 2.01
C LEU A 129 2.93 -2.19 2.68
N ALA A 130 4.03 -1.67 2.14
CA ALA A 130 5.40 -2.08 2.47
C ALA A 130 5.73 -1.80 3.94
N GLY A 131 5.96 -2.88 4.68
CA GLY A 131 6.45 -2.86 6.05
C GLY A 131 7.94 -3.16 6.15
N ASP A 132 8.59 -3.62 5.08
CA ASP A 132 10.03 -3.84 4.99
C ASP A 132 10.68 -3.21 3.73
N GLY A 133 11.81 -3.75 3.28
CA GLY A 133 12.54 -3.24 2.13
C GLY A 133 13.45 -2.03 2.42
N TYR A 134 13.79 -1.29 1.36
CA TYR A 134 14.71 -0.14 1.45
C TYR A 134 14.05 1.11 2.05
N ASP A 135 12.79 1.34 1.71
CA ASP A 135 12.02 2.52 2.15
C ASP A 135 10.67 2.10 2.74
N PRO A 136 10.64 1.27 3.81
CA PRO A 136 9.38 0.86 4.43
C PRO A 136 8.62 2.05 4.98
N VAL A 137 7.29 1.90 5.07
CA VAL A 137 6.49 2.74 5.95
C VAL A 137 7.06 2.66 7.36
N ARG A 138 7.41 3.81 7.93
CA ARG A 138 8.09 3.89 9.23
C ARG A 138 7.69 5.11 10.01
N ASP A 139 7.89 5.08 11.32
CA ASP A 139 7.72 6.28 12.14
C ASP A 139 8.92 7.23 12.03
N THR A 140 8.83 8.41 12.67
CA THR A 140 9.91 9.41 12.67
C THR A 140 11.16 8.95 13.43
N ALA A 141 11.08 7.89 14.23
CA ALA A 141 12.21 7.28 14.92
C ALA A 141 12.90 6.20 14.06
N GLY A 142 12.32 5.86 12.89
CA GLY A 142 12.84 4.87 11.96
C GLY A 142 12.34 3.45 12.21
N ASN A 143 11.36 3.24 13.09
CA ASN A 143 10.76 1.92 13.28
C ASN A 143 9.81 1.63 12.11
N ALA A 144 10.08 0.55 11.37
CA ALA A 144 9.23 0.10 10.26
C ALA A 144 7.86 -0.39 10.74
N LEU A 145 6.90 -0.51 9.82
CA LEU A 145 5.52 -0.92 10.10
C LEU A 145 5.44 -2.28 10.80
N ASP A 146 4.56 -2.38 11.80
CA ASP A 146 4.08 -3.65 12.38
C ASP A 146 2.77 -3.99 11.63
N GLY A 147 2.92 -4.42 10.39
CA GLY A 147 1.84 -4.45 9.39
C GLY A 147 1.08 -5.77 9.31
N GLU A 148 1.47 -6.81 10.04
CA GLU A 148 0.88 -8.15 9.89
C GLU A 148 -0.65 -8.13 10.03
N TRP A 149 -1.32 -8.72 9.05
CA TRP A 149 -2.78 -8.70 8.99
C TRP A 149 -3.35 -10.09 8.68
N THR A 150 -4.41 -10.48 9.41
CA THR A 150 -5.22 -11.66 9.08
C THR A 150 -6.63 -11.22 8.69
N ASN A 151 -6.97 -11.41 7.41
CA ASN A 151 -8.27 -11.02 6.86
C ASN A 151 -9.43 -11.64 7.66
N ASN A 152 -10.46 -10.82 7.92
CA ASN A 152 -11.66 -11.16 8.68
C ASN A 152 -11.43 -11.47 10.18
N VAL A 153 -10.22 -11.26 10.70
CA VAL A 153 -9.85 -11.56 12.10
C VAL A 153 -9.20 -10.36 12.79
N SER A 154 -8.19 -9.75 12.16
CA SER A 154 -7.49 -8.60 12.73
C SER A 154 -8.42 -7.40 12.87
N THR A 155 -8.21 -6.60 13.91
CA THR A 155 -8.89 -5.31 14.12
C THR A 155 -7.94 -4.12 13.97
N THR A 156 -6.67 -4.35 14.27
CA THR A 156 -5.49 -3.49 14.04
C THR A 156 -4.38 -4.38 13.47
N SER A 157 -3.46 -3.83 12.68
CA SER A 157 -2.29 -4.59 12.20
C SER A 157 -1.29 -4.88 13.31
N GLY A 158 -0.43 -5.86 13.06
CA GLY A 158 0.78 -6.11 13.82
C GLY A 158 0.77 -7.37 14.69
N ASN A 159 1.97 -7.84 14.98
CA ASN A 159 2.27 -8.89 15.95
C ASN A 159 3.19 -8.43 17.10
N GLY A 160 3.57 -7.14 17.09
CA GLY A 160 4.51 -6.53 18.03
C GLY A 160 5.96 -6.50 17.53
N VAL A 161 6.21 -6.84 16.26
CA VAL A 161 7.53 -6.85 15.62
C VAL A 161 7.45 -6.02 14.33
N ALA A 162 8.33 -5.03 14.20
CA ALA A 162 8.44 -4.23 12.99
C ALA A 162 8.93 -5.06 11.79
N GLY A 163 8.52 -4.69 10.58
CA GLY A 163 9.00 -5.29 9.33
C GLY A 163 7.98 -6.15 8.59
N GLY A 164 6.72 -6.22 9.05
CA GLY A 164 5.70 -7.00 8.37
C GLY A 164 4.86 -6.15 7.42
N ASP A 165 4.66 -6.59 6.19
CA ASP A 165 3.76 -5.93 5.24
C ASP A 165 2.30 -5.99 5.68
N PHE A 166 1.56 -4.94 5.33
CA PHE A 166 0.13 -4.88 5.55
C PHE A 166 -0.66 -5.31 4.31
N GLN A 167 -1.07 -6.58 4.32
CA GLN A 167 -1.86 -7.20 3.25
C GLN A 167 -3.36 -7.25 3.59
N PHE A 168 -4.17 -6.41 2.95
CA PHE A 168 -5.58 -6.23 3.29
C PHE A 168 -6.51 -6.47 2.09
N ALA A 169 -7.39 -7.48 2.21
CA ALA A 169 -8.35 -7.82 1.18
C ALA A 169 -9.70 -7.10 1.36
N PHE A 170 -10.29 -6.66 0.25
CA PHE A 170 -11.65 -6.12 0.21
C PHE A 170 -12.31 -6.33 -1.16
N ASN A 171 -13.63 -6.21 -1.23
CA ASN A 171 -14.40 -6.46 -2.45
C ASN A 171 -15.20 -5.22 -2.87
N VAL A 172 -15.19 -4.89 -4.16
CA VAL A 172 -16.04 -3.84 -4.72
C VAL A 172 -16.97 -4.48 -5.74
N LEU A 173 -18.28 -4.35 -5.54
CA LEU A 173 -19.28 -4.80 -6.51
C LEU A 173 -20.32 -3.69 -6.68
N PRO A 174 -20.09 -2.76 -7.63
CA PRO A 174 -20.98 -1.62 -7.78
C PRO A 174 -22.42 -2.05 -8.06
N GLY A 175 -23.33 -1.59 -7.21
CA GLY A 175 -24.76 -1.88 -7.28
C GLY A 175 -25.27 -3.08 -6.47
N ASP A 176 -24.41 -3.89 -5.84
CA ASP A 176 -24.85 -4.96 -4.93
C ASP A 176 -25.12 -4.39 -3.53
N VAL A 177 -26.24 -3.69 -3.39
CA VAL A 177 -26.55 -2.91 -2.19
C VAL A 177 -26.96 -3.78 -1.00
N ASN A 178 -27.33 -5.03 -1.25
CA ASN A 178 -27.62 -6.01 -0.20
C ASN A 178 -26.46 -6.94 0.12
N ARG A 179 -25.33 -6.84 -0.61
CA ARG A 179 -24.09 -7.58 -0.38
C ARG A 179 -24.29 -9.10 -0.48
N SER A 180 -24.93 -9.53 -1.56
CA SER A 180 -25.21 -10.95 -1.83
C SER A 180 -24.17 -11.61 -2.74
N GLY A 181 -23.22 -10.84 -3.26
CA GLY A 181 -22.22 -11.26 -4.24
C GLY A 181 -22.69 -11.19 -5.70
N MET A 182 -23.92 -10.73 -5.94
CA MET A 182 -24.48 -10.55 -7.29
C MET A 182 -25.50 -9.41 -7.32
N VAL A 183 -25.38 -8.53 -8.32
CA VAL A 183 -26.36 -7.47 -8.56
C VAL A 183 -27.59 -8.05 -9.25
N LEU A 184 -28.74 -8.02 -8.59
CA LEU A 184 -29.99 -8.58 -9.08
C LEU A 184 -31.14 -7.56 -9.02
N GLY A 185 -32.33 -7.96 -9.46
CA GLY A 185 -33.52 -7.09 -9.46
C GLY A 185 -33.94 -6.63 -8.06
N ASN A 186 -33.67 -7.45 -7.03
CA ASN A 186 -33.94 -7.09 -5.64
C ASN A 186 -33.05 -5.94 -5.14
N ASP A 187 -31.82 -5.78 -5.63
CA ASP A 187 -31.00 -4.60 -5.33
C ASP A 187 -31.65 -3.33 -5.85
N ALA A 188 -32.06 -3.35 -7.13
CA ALA A 188 -32.70 -2.20 -7.77
C ALA A 188 -34.02 -1.82 -7.08
N VAL A 189 -34.83 -2.81 -6.67
CA VAL A 189 -36.10 -2.58 -5.96
C VAL A 189 -35.86 -1.98 -4.58
N VAL A 190 -34.83 -2.41 -3.84
CA VAL A 190 -34.54 -1.82 -2.52
C VAL A 190 -34.11 -0.36 -2.66
N VAL A 191 -33.26 -0.02 -3.63
CA VAL A 191 -32.90 1.39 -3.91
C VAL A 191 -34.11 2.19 -4.36
N GLN A 192 -34.95 1.62 -5.23
CA GLN A 192 -36.18 2.27 -5.69
C GLN A 192 -37.15 2.60 -4.56
N ASN A 193 -37.30 1.70 -3.59
CA ASN A 193 -38.17 1.89 -2.43
C ASN A 193 -37.61 2.92 -1.42
N ALA A 194 -36.32 3.22 -1.50
CA ALA A 194 -35.62 4.17 -0.63
C ALA A 194 -35.47 5.58 -1.24
N GLN A 195 -36.06 5.83 -2.42
CA GLN A 195 -35.97 7.13 -3.06
C GLN A 195 -36.48 8.27 -2.17
N PHE A 196 -35.87 9.44 -2.33
CA PHE A 196 -36.09 10.68 -1.59
C PHE A 196 -35.61 10.67 -0.13
N LEU A 197 -35.07 9.55 0.37
CA LEU A 197 -34.31 9.56 1.63
C LEU A 197 -32.98 10.30 1.41
N ASN A 198 -32.63 11.15 2.36
CA ASN A 198 -31.34 11.85 2.39
C ASN A 198 -30.64 11.60 3.73
N THR A 199 -29.44 12.14 3.89
CA THR A 199 -28.62 11.97 5.10
C THR A 199 -29.27 12.41 6.43
N ASN A 200 -30.38 13.16 6.40
CA ASN A 200 -31.16 13.53 7.59
C ASN A 200 -32.39 12.65 7.80
N SER A 201 -32.72 11.77 6.86
CA SER A 201 -33.92 10.93 6.90
C SER A 201 -33.69 9.70 7.80
N PRO A 202 -34.63 9.39 8.69
CA PRO A 202 -34.65 8.09 9.36
C PRO A 202 -34.68 6.95 8.32
N GLY A 203 -33.85 5.93 8.50
CA GLY A 203 -33.76 4.79 7.59
C GLY A 203 -32.92 5.03 6.32
N TYR A 204 -32.29 6.20 6.18
CA TYR A 204 -31.27 6.39 5.15
C TYR A 204 -30.11 5.40 5.35
N SER A 205 -29.69 4.77 4.26
CA SER A 205 -28.53 3.88 4.25
C SER A 205 -27.54 4.35 3.17
N PRO A 206 -26.26 4.56 3.52
CA PRO A 206 -25.26 4.99 2.56
C PRO A 206 -24.96 3.93 1.50
N LEU A 207 -25.33 2.67 1.73
CA LEU A 207 -25.18 1.58 0.76
C LEU A 207 -26.19 1.70 -0.40
N LEU A 208 -27.31 2.39 -0.19
CA LEU A 208 -28.35 2.61 -1.19
C LEU A 208 -28.10 3.87 -2.04
N ASP A 209 -27.29 4.81 -1.53
CA ASP A 209 -26.80 5.98 -2.27
C ASP A 209 -25.49 5.61 -2.99
N VAL A 210 -25.62 4.86 -4.08
CA VAL A 210 -24.50 4.20 -4.79
C VAL A 210 -23.59 5.19 -5.54
N ASN A 211 -23.95 6.47 -5.62
CA ASN A 211 -23.09 7.53 -6.14
C ASN A 211 -22.54 8.48 -5.05
N GLY A 212 -23.01 8.36 -3.80
CA GLY A 212 -22.56 9.17 -2.66
C GLY A 212 -22.97 10.64 -2.72
N SER A 213 -24.15 10.93 -3.26
CA SER A 213 -24.67 12.30 -3.41
C SER A 213 -25.28 12.89 -2.14
N GLY A 214 -25.52 12.06 -1.13
CA GLY A 214 -26.24 12.40 0.12
C GLY A 214 -27.76 12.27 0.00
N VAL A 215 -28.29 11.80 -1.13
CA VAL A 215 -29.72 11.59 -1.37
C VAL A 215 -29.92 10.42 -2.32
N ILE A 216 -30.85 9.52 -1.99
CA ILE A 216 -31.17 8.37 -2.84
C ILE A 216 -32.23 8.81 -3.86
N LEU A 217 -31.92 8.74 -5.14
CA LEU A 217 -32.81 9.17 -6.23
C LEU A 217 -32.91 8.11 -7.33
N GLY A 218 -33.73 8.39 -8.35
CA GLY A 218 -33.91 7.49 -9.47
C GLY A 218 -32.62 7.21 -10.27
N ASN A 219 -31.63 8.11 -10.22
CA ASN A 219 -30.32 7.85 -10.82
C ASN A 219 -29.54 6.76 -10.07
N ASP A 220 -29.65 6.63 -8.75
CA ASP A 220 -29.09 5.49 -8.01
C ASP A 220 -29.72 4.18 -8.45
N ALA A 221 -31.05 4.15 -8.55
CA ALA A 221 -31.77 2.96 -9.01
C ALA A 221 -31.36 2.55 -10.44
N VAL A 222 -31.20 3.53 -11.36
CA VAL A 222 -30.72 3.28 -12.72
C VAL A 222 -29.25 2.81 -12.73
N LEU A 223 -28.40 3.36 -11.86
CA LEU A 223 -27.02 2.90 -11.70
C LEU A 223 -26.95 1.43 -11.28
N VAL A 224 -27.82 1.01 -10.34
CA VAL A 224 -27.93 -0.41 -9.95
C VAL A 224 -28.50 -1.25 -11.10
N GLN A 225 -29.57 -0.79 -11.75
CA GLN A 225 -30.22 -1.50 -12.86
C GLN A 225 -29.26 -1.78 -14.03
N ASN A 226 -28.42 -0.80 -14.39
CA ASN A 226 -27.42 -0.93 -15.45
C ASN A 226 -26.32 -1.97 -15.14
N ARG A 227 -26.27 -2.49 -13.92
CA ARG A 227 -25.24 -3.43 -13.45
C ARG A 227 -25.80 -4.80 -13.08
N GLN A 228 -27.09 -5.06 -13.35
CA GLN A 228 -27.68 -6.38 -13.10
C GLN A 228 -26.86 -7.50 -13.76
N PHE A 229 -26.82 -8.64 -13.06
CA PHE A 229 -26.05 -9.83 -13.40
C PHE A 229 -24.52 -9.66 -13.30
N ASN A 230 -24.02 -8.55 -12.76
CA ASN A 230 -22.65 -8.49 -12.30
C ASN A 230 -22.49 -9.30 -11.01
N SER A 231 -21.42 -10.09 -10.94
CA SER A 231 -20.93 -10.75 -9.73
C SER A 231 -19.45 -10.44 -9.54
N LEU A 232 -18.93 -10.68 -8.34
CA LEU A 232 -17.48 -10.65 -8.12
C LEU A 232 -16.76 -11.63 -9.07
N PRO A 233 -15.54 -11.31 -9.52
CA PRO A 233 -14.74 -12.25 -10.29
C PRO A 233 -14.39 -13.50 -9.45
N ALA A 234 -14.20 -14.63 -10.14
CA ALA A 234 -13.75 -15.87 -9.51
C ALA A 234 -12.24 -15.81 -9.25
N GLY A 235 -11.79 -16.41 -8.14
CA GLY A 235 -10.38 -16.41 -7.73
C GLY A 235 -10.09 -15.37 -6.66
N GLN A 236 -8.79 -15.18 -6.37
CA GLN A 236 -8.28 -14.15 -5.47
C GLN A 236 -7.26 -13.31 -6.22
N PRO A 237 -7.06 -12.03 -5.84
CA PRO A 237 -5.96 -11.23 -6.37
C PRO A 237 -4.66 -12.02 -6.23
N ALA A 238 -3.80 -11.98 -7.25
CA ALA A 238 -2.52 -12.68 -7.20
C ALA A 238 -1.63 -12.16 -6.05
N GLY A 239 -1.85 -10.90 -5.67
CA GLY A 239 -0.95 -10.17 -4.80
C GLY A 239 0.36 -9.85 -5.50
N THR A 240 0.94 -8.75 -5.09
CA THR A 240 2.34 -8.42 -5.36
C THR A 240 2.81 -7.93 -4.01
N ASN A 241 3.42 -8.80 -3.20
CA ASN A 241 4.39 -8.30 -2.21
C ASN A 241 5.34 -7.48 -3.07
N ASN A 242 5.37 -6.17 -2.95
CA ASN A 242 5.99 -5.32 -3.96
C ASN A 242 6.85 -4.30 -3.26
N ASP A 243 8.03 -4.76 -2.87
CA ASP A 243 8.97 -3.97 -2.10
C ASP A 243 9.90 -3.27 -3.06
N GLN A 244 10.27 -2.04 -2.76
CA GLN A 244 11.26 -1.36 -3.59
C GLN A 244 12.57 -2.14 -3.61
N PRO A 245 13.18 -2.39 -4.78
CA PRO A 245 14.44 -3.12 -4.85
C PRO A 245 15.55 -2.37 -4.12
N LEU A 246 16.43 -3.11 -3.45
CA LEU A 246 17.62 -2.59 -2.78
C LEU A 246 18.87 -3.14 -3.45
N VAL A 247 19.66 -2.26 -4.08
CA VAL A 247 21.01 -2.58 -4.53
C VAL A 247 21.98 -2.38 -3.38
N PHE A 248 22.66 -3.44 -2.97
CA PHE A 248 23.62 -3.41 -1.86
C PHE A 248 24.90 -4.18 -2.16
N GLN A 249 25.92 -3.96 -1.31
CA GLN A 249 27.24 -4.58 -1.44
C GLN A 249 27.90 -4.40 -2.83
N LEU A 250 27.68 -3.25 -3.47
CA LEU A 250 28.38 -2.90 -4.71
C LEU A 250 29.88 -2.78 -4.45
N GLN A 251 30.67 -3.61 -5.13
CA GLN A 251 32.12 -3.67 -4.99
C GLN A 251 32.78 -3.76 -6.36
N GLY A 252 33.97 -3.17 -6.50
CA GLY A 252 34.80 -3.26 -7.71
C GLY A 252 36.07 -4.05 -7.44
N LEU A 253 36.40 -5.00 -8.32
CA LEU A 253 37.65 -5.74 -8.32
C LEU A 253 38.38 -5.50 -9.64
N GLN A 254 39.61 -5.00 -9.56
CA GLN A 254 40.49 -4.90 -10.72
C GLN A 254 41.00 -6.29 -11.10
N LEU A 255 40.67 -6.75 -12.32
CA LEU A 255 41.11 -8.03 -12.87
C LEU A 255 42.42 -7.89 -13.67
N SER A 256 42.59 -6.76 -14.35
CA SER A 256 43.76 -6.40 -15.15
C SER A 256 43.99 -4.87 -15.09
N PRO A 257 45.08 -4.31 -15.64
CA PRO A 257 45.32 -2.86 -15.63
C PRO A 257 44.19 -2.00 -16.19
N THR A 258 43.31 -2.58 -17.00
CA THR A 258 42.13 -1.91 -17.56
C THR A 258 40.82 -2.60 -17.23
N ASP A 259 40.80 -3.90 -16.93
CA ASP A 259 39.53 -4.62 -16.76
C ASP A 259 39.11 -4.67 -15.29
N TRP A 260 37.86 -4.30 -15.06
CA TRP A 260 37.24 -4.29 -13.75
C TRP A 260 35.99 -5.16 -13.76
N ARG A 261 35.77 -5.84 -12.64
CA ARG A 261 34.53 -6.55 -12.35
C ARG A 261 33.83 -5.88 -11.19
N PHE A 262 32.60 -5.44 -11.42
CA PHE A 262 31.70 -4.95 -10.40
C PHE A 262 30.71 -6.05 -10.02
N THR A 263 30.51 -6.27 -8.73
CA THR A 263 29.56 -7.24 -8.19
C THR A 263 28.71 -6.60 -7.11
N GLY A 264 27.52 -7.12 -6.90
CA GLY A 264 26.63 -6.75 -5.81
C GLY A 264 25.38 -7.61 -5.81
N PHE A 265 24.41 -7.20 -5.01
CA PHE A 265 23.14 -7.91 -4.83
C PHE A 265 21.98 -6.94 -4.99
N VAL A 266 20.85 -7.45 -5.47
CA VAL A 266 19.54 -6.83 -5.38
C VAL A 266 18.70 -7.64 -4.41
N GLN A 267 18.23 -7.01 -3.33
CA GLN A 267 17.16 -7.55 -2.49
C GLN A 267 15.84 -6.99 -3.02
N ASP A 268 14.87 -7.87 -3.21
CA ASP A 268 13.56 -7.63 -3.82
C ASP A 268 12.72 -8.90 -3.57
N GLU A 269 11.39 -8.84 -3.69
CA GLU A 269 10.55 -10.04 -3.63
C GLU A 269 10.80 -10.98 -4.83
N SER A 270 11.19 -10.40 -5.97
CA SER A 270 11.37 -11.04 -7.27
C SER A 270 12.73 -10.66 -7.86
N PRO A 271 13.84 -10.95 -7.17
CA PRO A 271 15.15 -10.40 -7.49
C PRO A 271 15.77 -10.98 -8.77
N SER A 272 15.10 -11.92 -9.43
CA SER A 272 15.62 -12.65 -10.60
C SER A 272 15.40 -11.89 -11.91
N GLY A 273 16.47 -11.68 -12.68
CA GLY A 273 16.39 -11.12 -14.03
C GLY A 273 16.18 -9.60 -14.07
N LEU A 274 16.28 -8.91 -12.94
CA LEU A 274 16.26 -7.46 -12.86
C LEU A 274 17.46 -6.86 -13.59
N THR A 275 17.24 -5.77 -14.34
CA THR A 275 18.30 -5.10 -15.10
C THR A 275 18.98 -4.04 -14.24
N VAL A 276 20.18 -4.37 -13.75
CA VAL A 276 21.02 -3.43 -13.01
C VAL A 276 21.74 -2.52 -14.00
N THR A 277 21.45 -1.23 -13.94
CA THR A 277 22.05 -0.18 -14.76
C THR A 277 23.21 0.47 -14.02
N PHE A 278 24.36 0.57 -14.69
CA PHE A 278 25.56 1.19 -14.16
C PHE A 278 25.77 2.60 -14.70
N GLY A 279 26.28 3.49 -13.83
CA GLY A 279 26.57 4.88 -14.14
C GLY A 279 27.84 5.40 -13.46
N GLY A 280 28.05 6.72 -13.55
CA GLY A 280 29.25 7.39 -13.05
C GLY A 280 30.45 7.21 -13.98
N LEU A 281 31.53 6.62 -13.47
CA LEU A 281 32.77 6.37 -14.22
C LEU A 281 32.59 5.34 -15.35
N VAL A 282 31.56 4.50 -15.26
CA VAL A 282 31.25 3.45 -16.24
C VAL A 282 29.81 3.62 -16.74
N GLN A 283 29.50 2.99 -17.86
CA GLN A 283 28.13 2.88 -18.39
C GLN A 283 27.90 1.45 -18.87
N GLY A 284 26.69 0.95 -18.68
CA GLY A 284 26.29 -0.37 -19.13
C GLY A 284 25.21 -0.94 -18.23
N SER A 285 24.88 -2.21 -18.45
CA SER A 285 23.96 -2.93 -17.59
C SER A 285 24.34 -4.40 -17.49
N THR A 286 23.75 -5.08 -16.52
CA THR A 286 23.76 -6.53 -16.40
C THR A 286 22.42 -6.99 -15.82
N THR A 287 22.19 -8.28 -15.75
CA THR A 287 20.99 -8.86 -15.13
C THR A 287 21.34 -9.62 -13.86
N THR A 288 20.45 -9.60 -12.87
CA THR A 288 20.56 -10.41 -11.66
C THR A 288 20.26 -11.89 -11.93
N ASN A 289 20.87 -12.78 -11.16
CA ASN A 289 20.49 -14.20 -11.10
C ASN A 289 19.29 -14.42 -10.15
N SER A 290 18.88 -15.67 -9.94
CA SER A 290 17.73 -16.03 -9.09
C SER A 290 17.86 -15.61 -7.63
N ASN A 291 19.09 -15.31 -7.17
CA ASN A 291 19.37 -14.87 -5.80
C ASN A 291 19.62 -13.35 -5.74
N GLY A 292 19.36 -12.61 -6.82
CA GLY A 292 19.61 -11.17 -6.89
C GLY A 292 21.07 -10.78 -7.12
N GLU A 293 21.99 -11.73 -7.29
CA GLU A 293 23.40 -11.42 -7.51
C GLU A 293 23.60 -10.90 -8.92
N PHE A 294 24.42 -9.86 -9.07
CA PHE A 294 24.83 -9.36 -10.37
C PHE A 294 26.35 -9.23 -10.48
N ALA A 295 26.83 -9.35 -11.72
CA ALA A 295 28.21 -9.07 -12.07
C ALA A 295 28.28 -8.33 -13.41
N PHE A 296 29.09 -7.28 -13.46
CA PHE A 296 29.32 -6.47 -14.65
C PHE A 296 30.82 -6.31 -14.86
N VAL A 297 31.29 -6.62 -16.07
CA VAL A 297 32.70 -6.48 -16.43
C VAL A 297 32.81 -5.37 -17.47
N THR A 298 33.74 -4.44 -17.24
CA THR A 298 33.98 -3.32 -18.15
C THR A 298 35.44 -2.90 -18.08
N SER A 299 35.87 -2.12 -19.06
CA SER A 299 37.22 -1.57 -19.09
C SER A 299 37.21 -0.11 -18.60
N ILE A 300 38.06 0.18 -17.63
CA ILE A 300 38.34 1.52 -17.10
C ILE A 300 39.79 1.87 -17.47
N PRO A 301 40.04 3.02 -18.13
CA PRO A 301 41.41 3.42 -18.46
C PRO A 301 42.29 3.50 -17.21
N THR A 302 43.53 3.01 -17.32
CA THR A 302 44.49 3.05 -16.22
C THR A 302 44.70 4.47 -15.72
N GLY A 303 44.69 4.66 -14.40
CA GLY A 303 44.80 5.97 -13.75
C GLY A 303 43.47 6.72 -13.58
N SER A 304 42.34 6.16 -14.03
CA SER A 304 41.03 6.76 -13.77
C SER A 304 40.60 6.51 -12.32
N THR A 305 40.10 7.55 -11.65
CA THR A 305 39.46 7.45 -10.34
C THR A 305 38.08 8.07 -10.39
N GLY A 306 37.14 7.56 -9.59
CA GLY A 306 35.78 8.07 -9.58
C GLY A 306 34.77 7.11 -8.97
N LEU A 307 33.52 7.55 -8.94
CA LEU A 307 32.40 6.75 -8.45
C LEU A 307 31.84 5.89 -9.58
N VAL A 308 31.59 4.62 -9.27
CA VAL A 308 30.72 3.75 -10.05
C VAL A 308 29.41 3.61 -9.30
N THR A 309 28.31 3.79 -10.01
CA THR A 309 26.97 3.68 -9.43
C THR A 309 26.22 2.50 -10.03
N ALA A 310 25.32 1.90 -9.27
CA ALA A 310 24.40 0.87 -9.75
C ALA A 310 23.00 1.11 -9.18
N SER A 311 21.99 0.96 -10.02
CA SER A 311 20.57 1.02 -9.65
C SER A 311 19.77 0.06 -10.53
N THR A 312 18.59 -0.34 -10.09
CA THR A 312 17.65 -1.16 -10.86
C THR A 312 16.24 -0.59 -10.77
N VAL A 313 15.34 -1.11 -11.61
CA VAL A 313 13.90 -0.92 -11.50
C VAL A 313 13.29 -2.32 -11.52
N ASP A 314 12.33 -2.59 -10.63
CA ASP A 314 11.60 -3.86 -10.60
C ASP A 314 10.62 -3.99 -11.81
N ALA A 315 9.86 -5.08 -11.87
CA ALA A 315 8.88 -5.28 -12.94
C ALA A 315 7.66 -4.33 -12.85
N GLN A 316 7.46 -3.72 -11.69
CA GLN A 316 6.33 -2.87 -11.31
C GLN A 316 6.68 -1.38 -11.42
N GLY A 317 7.93 -1.05 -11.75
CA GLY A 317 8.41 0.29 -11.99
C GLY A 317 9.01 0.99 -10.77
N LEU A 318 9.21 0.31 -9.63
CA LEU A 318 9.88 0.89 -8.47
C LEU A 318 11.39 0.91 -8.69
N ALA A 319 11.96 2.12 -8.59
CA ALA A 319 13.40 2.30 -8.70
C ALA A 319 14.09 1.97 -7.38
N SER A 320 15.25 1.32 -7.43
CA SER A 320 16.07 1.09 -6.24
C SER A 320 16.76 2.36 -5.76
N ASN A 321 17.44 2.24 -4.62
CA ASN A 321 18.52 3.15 -4.28
C ASN A 321 19.61 3.20 -5.38
N VAL A 322 20.45 4.24 -5.34
CA VAL A 322 21.67 4.32 -6.16
C VAL A 322 22.86 3.87 -5.31
N ALA A 323 23.23 2.60 -5.41
CA ALA A 323 24.43 2.07 -4.77
C ALA A 323 25.68 2.68 -5.40
N GLN A 324 26.73 2.88 -4.58
CA GLN A 324 27.97 3.51 -5.03
C GLN A 324 29.18 2.72 -4.55
N CYS A 325 30.21 2.64 -5.40
CA CYS A 325 31.54 2.22 -5.00
C CYS A 325 32.58 3.14 -5.63
N ILE A 326 33.70 3.31 -4.92
CA ILE A 326 34.81 4.13 -5.41
C ILE A 326 35.79 3.22 -6.15
N VAL A 327 36.16 3.65 -7.35
CA VAL A 327 37.36 3.19 -8.04
C VAL A 327 38.47 4.16 -7.66
N ASP A 328 39.38 3.70 -6.82
CA ASP A 328 40.62 4.40 -6.49
C ASP A 328 41.78 3.43 -6.72
N ILE A 329 42.82 3.93 -7.36
CA ILE A 329 44.07 3.23 -7.58
C ILE A 329 45.07 4.05 -6.78
N GLY A 330 45.32 3.59 -5.55
CA GLY A 330 46.22 4.27 -4.61
C GLY A 330 47.59 4.57 -5.18
#